data_AF-A0A1B6MU93-F1
#
_entry.id   AF-A0A1B6MU93-F1
#
_cell.length_a   1.000
_cell.length_b   1.000
_cell.length_c   1.000
_cell.angle_alpha   90.00
_cell.angle_beta   90.00
_cell.angle_gamma   90.00
#
_symmetry.space_group_name_H-M   'P 1'
#
loop_
_entity.id
_entity.type
_entity.pdbx_description
1 polymer ?
#
loop_
_entity_poly.entity_id
_entity_poly.type
_entity_poly.pdbx_seq_one_letter_code
_entity_poly.pdbx_strand_id
1 'polypeptide(L)'
;MNDSTPKWLDKSFLTFCLSGGKKESDVAISSFDVSSVLPPGNNYSSDLLRVKVIYKKNKTTCNQSLVIKFLTGYNVITKLFDKLFDTEPSFYNKYLPEALNITGNLAVPKSFISPIPEVLVLEDLKEEGYVMADRCKMLDFDHCKHFFVASANFHATSVAVHEKHPEIVESIGVDPVYAADLAKSCADLHKAMMMKGLLCMADKMESTEKYQKYAEMVRKYASSIWEKVVELHKRNDKLNVLQQADPWTPNMMFKYDETGKVTSVRLLDFQATRYSSPLCSLVFFLWTSANHEVRENRLEELYHIYCDTLNAKLQELKCSERLSFEQLLEDIKLLSPAILAFSAYFFPSLTRPQVMSVEQRLKMIERNENPYELNYDDEYCK
;
A
#
# COMPACT_ATOMS: atom_id res chain seq x y z
N MET A 1 -7.63 31.02 -10.18
CA MET A 1 -7.39 29.58 -10.37
C MET A 1 -5.89 29.40 -10.41
N ASN A 2 -5.31 28.56 -9.54
CA ASN A 2 -3.87 28.28 -9.58
C ASN A 2 -3.53 27.58 -10.91
N ASP A 3 -2.43 27.97 -11.54
CA ASP A 3 -1.93 27.45 -12.83
C ASP A 3 -1.68 25.92 -12.86
N SER A 4 -1.83 25.22 -11.73
CA SER A 4 -1.67 23.78 -11.58
C SER A 4 -2.96 22.97 -11.65
N THR A 5 -4.14 23.59 -11.78
CA THR A 5 -5.42 22.84 -11.85
C THR A 5 -5.65 22.31 -13.27
N PRO A 6 -5.84 20.99 -13.48
CA PRO A 6 -6.11 20.45 -14.81
C PRO A 6 -7.39 21.02 -15.43
N LYS A 7 -7.36 21.33 -16.73
CA LYS A 7 -8.51 21.91 -17.45
C LYS A 7 -9.76 21.02 -17.45
N TRP A 8 -9.57 19.71 -17.37
CA TRP A 8 -10.68 18.74 -17.30
C TRP A 8 -11.37 18.73 -15.92
N LEU A 9 -10.75 19.28 -14.89
CA LEU A 9 -11.36 19.41 -13.56
C LEU A 9 -12.27 20.64 -13.52
N ASP A 10 -13.46 20.47 -14.09
CA ASP A 10 -14.47 21.53 -14.20
C ASP A 10 -15.81 21.12 -13.54
N LYS A 11 -16.81 22.00 -13.65
CA LYS A 11 -18.16 21.73 -13.11
C LYS A 11 -18.82 20.51 -13.74
N SER A 12 -18.55 20.22 -15.02
CA SER A 12 -19.14 19.09 -15.73
C SER A 12 -18.59 17.77 -15.20
N PHE A 13 -17.27 17.69 -15.04
CA PHE A 13 -16.58 16.56 -14.41
C PHE A 13 -17.14 16.28 -13.00
N LEU A 14 -17.20 17.31 -12.14
CA LEU A 14 -17.70 17.17 -10.78
C LEU A 14 -19.18 16.80 -10.71
N THR A 15 -20.00 17.32 -11.62
CA THR A 15 -21.42 16.93 -11.75
C THR A 15 -21.54 15.44 -12.02
N PHE A 16 -20.77 14.92 -12.98
CA PHE A 16 -20.79 13.51 -13.36
C PHE A 16 -20.34 12.59 -12.20
N CYS A 17 -19.29 12.98 -11.48
CA CYS A 17 -18.81 12.22 -10.33
C CYS A 17 -19.88 12.13 -9.22
N LEU A 18 -20.46 13.28 -8.85
CA LEU A 18 -21.45 13.38 -7.77
C LEU A 18 -22.85 12.86 -8.14
N SER A 19 -23.13 12.69 -9.43
CA SER A 19 -24.36 12.05 -9.93
C SER A 19 -24.30 10.52 -9.90
N GLY A 20 -23.13 9.95 -9.59
CA GLY A 20 -22.89 8.50 -9.70
C GLY A 20 -22.81 8.05 -11.16
N GLY A 21 -22.16 8.84 -12.02
CA GLY A 21 -21.94 8.52 -13.44
C GLY A 21 -23.16 8.70 -14.34
N LYS A 22 -24.22 9.38 -13.86
CA LYS A 22 -25.45 9.61 -14.62
C LYS A 22 -25.33 10.89 -15.45
N LYS A 23 -25.67 10.80 -16.74
CA LYS A 23 -25.71 11.95 -17.66
C LYS A 23 -26.81 12.94 -17.32
N GLU A 24 -27.98 12.44 -16.90
CA GLU A 24 -29.07 13.26 -16.39
C GLU A 24 -29.10 13.15 -14.87
N SER A 25 -29.04 14.30 -14.19
CA SER A 25 -29.09 14.34 -12.73
C SER A 25 -29.54 15.70 -12.22
N ASP A 26 -30.11 15.72 -11.03
CA ASP A 26 -30.47 16.95 -10.32
C ASP A 26 -29.27 17.60 -9.60
N VAL A 27 -28.04 17.13 -9.89
CA VAL A 27 -26.81 17.69 -9.33
C VAL A 27 -26.41 18.94 -10.13
N ALA A 28 -26.27 20.06 -9.44
CA ALA A 28 -25.80 21.32 -10.03
C ALA A 28 -24.68 21.95 -9.19
N ILE A 29 -23.47 22.04 -9.74
CA ILE A 29 -22.31 22.61 -9.06
C ILE A 29 -22.43 24.13 -8.97
N SER A 30 -22.52 24.63 -7.73
CA SER A 30 -22.56 26.07 -7.45
C SER A 30 -21.15 26.66 -7.52
N SER A 31 -20.22 26.08 -6.76
CA SER A 31 -18.80 26.47 -6.72
C SER A 31 -17.94 25.29 -6.30
N PHE A 32 -16.64 25.39 -6.56
CA PHE A 32 -15.65 24.46 -6.02
C PHE A 32 -14.29 25.16 -5.87
N ASP A 33 -13.52 24.70 -4.90
CA ASP A 33 -12.16 25.16 -4.62
C ASP A 33 -11.19 23.99 -4.68
N VAL A 34 -10.01 24.21 -5.24
CA VAL A 34 -8.98 23.19 -5.46
C VAL A 34 -7.73 23.55 -4.68
N SER A 35 -7.15 22.57 -3.99
CA SER A 35 -5.90 22.69 -3.24
C SER A 35 -5.07 21.41 -3.37
N SER A 36 -3.77 21.46 -3.14
CA SER A 36 -2.94 20.25 -3.08
C SER A 36 -3.20 19.48 -1.78
N VAL A 37 -3.23 18.15 -1.84
CA VAL A 37 -3.30 17.31 -0.63
C VAL A 37 -1.94 17.28 0.07
N LEU A 38 -0.86 17.21 -0.71
CA LEU A 38 0.50 17.07 -0.22
C LEU A 38 1.31 18.36 -0.44
N PRO A 39 2.32 18.65 0.40
CA PRO A 39 3.26 19.72 0.12
C PRO A 39 4.06 19.43 -1.17
N PRO A 40 4.50 20.47 -1.91
CA PRO A 40 5.31 20.29 -3.11
C PRO A 40 6.51 19.36 -2.89
N GLY A 41 6.75 18.43 -3.82
CA GLY A 41 7.86 17.47 -3.75
C GLY A 41 7.58 16.17 -2.99
N ASN A 42 6.39 16.00 -2.41
CA ASN A 42 5.96 14.73 -1.79
C ASN A 42 5.04 13.89 -2.70
N ASN A 43 4.83 14.32 -3.95
CA ASN A 43 4.10 13.55 -4.95
C ASN A 43 5.09 12.56 -5.59
N TYR A 44 4.91 11.26 -5.33
CA TYR A 44 5.80 10.22 -5.86
C TYR A 44 5.42 9.84 -7.29
N SER A 45 4.25 9.20 -7.46
CA SER A 45 3.76 8.67 -8.73
C SER A 45 2.48 9.36 -9.24
N SER A 46 1.88 10.26 -8.46
CA SER A 46 0.60 10.90 -8.79
C SER A 46 0.47 12.27 -8.15
N ASP A 47 -0.31 13.14 -8.79
CA ASP A 47 -0.84 14.35 -8.17
C ASP A 47 -2.09 14.01 -7.37
N LEU A 48 -2.19 14.63 -6.19
CA LEU A 48 -3.32 14.51 -5.29
C LEU A 48 -3.91 15.89 -5.04
N LEU A 49 -5.11 16.13 -5.54
CA LEU A 49 -5.85 17.37 -5.35
C LEU A 49 -7.01 17.16 -4.38
N ARG A 50 -7.17 18.09 -3.44
CA ARG A 50 -8.37 18.20 -2.62
C ARG A 50 -9.32 19.20 -3.27
N VAL A 51 -10.55 18.76 -3.52
CA VAL A 51 -11.61 19.57 -4.11
C VAL A 51 -12.77 19.69 -3.15
N LYS A 52 -13.02 20.91 -2.67
CA LYS A 52 -14.19 21.24 -1.86
C LYS A 52 -15.29 21.75 -2.78
N VAL A 53 -16.41 21.03 -2.84
CA VAL A 53 -17.50 21.26 -3.80
C VAL A 53 -18.77 21.64 -3.07
N ILE A 54 -19.40 22.73 -3.49
CA ILE A 54 -20.74 23.13 -3.08
C ILE A 54 -21.69 22.90 -4.26
N TYR A 55 -22.70 22.07 -4.07
CA TYR A 55 -23.64 21.70 -5.12
C TYR A 55 -25.07 21.61 -4.60
N LYS A 56 -26.04 21.72 -5.51
CA LYS A 56 -27.44 21.43 -5.20
C LYS A 56 -27.77 20.03 -5.68
N LYS A 57 -28.51 19.26 -4.87
CA LYS A 57 -29.12 17.97 -5.23
C LYS A 57 -30.52 17.93 -4.65
N ASN A 58 -31.53 17.69 -5.49
CA ASN A 58 -32.94 17.70 -5.06
C ASN A 58 -33.31 18.97 -4.29
N LYS A 59 -32.89 20.15 -4.80
CA LYS A 59 -33.07 21.48 -4.18
C LYS A 59 -32.37 21.70 -2.83
N THR A 60 -31.61 20.73 -2.33
CA THR A 60 -30.83 20.85 -1.08
C THR A 60 -29.40 21.23 -1.42
N THR A 61 -28.83 22.18 -0.68
CA THR A 61 -27.40 22.51 -0.77
C THR A 61 -26.58 21.47 -0.03
N CYS A 62 -25.59 20.90 -0.70
CA CYS A 62 -24.68 19.89 -0.20
C CYS A 62 -23.24 20.41 -0.27
N ASN A 63 -22.43 20.04 0.72
CA ASN A 63 -21.00 20.29 0.76
C ASN A 63 -20.27 18.94 0.77
N GLN A 64 -19.31 18.76 -0.13
CA GLN A 64 -18.51 17.53 -0.22
C GLN A 64 -17.05 17.90 -0.41
N SER A 65 -16.15 17.26 0.34
CA SER A 65 -14.71 17.29 0.05
C SER A 65 -14.32 15.97 -0.62
N LEU A 66 -13.55 16.08 -1.70
CA LEU A 66 -13.06 14.97 -2.51
C LEU A 66 -11.54 15.01 -2.58
N VAL A 67 -10.92 13.83 -2.66
CA VAL A 67 -9.53 13.66 -3.06
C VAL A 67 -9.51 13.10 -4.48
N ILE A 68 -8.88 13.82 -5.39
CA ILE A 68 -8.72 13.43 -6.79
C ILE A 68 -7.25 13.06 -7.01
N LYS A 69 -7.00 11.80 -7.38
CA LYS A 69 -5.68 11.27 -7.72
C LYS A 69 -5.59 11.06 -9.22
N PHE A 70 -4.52 11.53 -9.84
CA PHE A 70 -4.23 11.31 -11.26
C PHE A 70 -2.73 11.41 -11.53
N LEU A 71 -2.29 10.90 -12.67
CA LEU A 71 -0.87 10.81 -13.00
C LEU A 71 -0.28 12.14 -13.52
N THR A 72 0.97 12.38 -13.16
CA THR A 72 1.76 13.53 -13.60
C THR A 72 2.74 13.18 -14.71
N GLY A 73 2.28 13.21 -15.96
CA GLY A 73 3.14 13.13 -17.15
C GLY A 73 3.95 11.82 -17.31
N TYR A 74 4.51 11.61 -18.49
CA TYR A 74 5.40 10.48 -18.78
C TYR A 74 6.81 10.75 -18.25
N ASN A 75 7.09 10.40 -17.00
CA ASN A 75 8.44 10.39 -16.41
C ASN A 75 9.07 8.97 -16.40
N VAL A 76 10.30 8.86 -15.86
CA VAL A 76 11.03 7.58 -15.79
C VAL A 76 10.29 6.55 -14.91
N ILE A 77 9.62 7.01 -13.84
CA ILE A 77 8.80 6.16 -12.96
C ILE A 77 7.61 5.61 -13.73
N THR A 78 6.91 6.42 -14.54
CA THR A 78 5.82 5.91 -15.38
C THR A 78 6.28 4.76 -16.28
N LYS A 79 7.37 4.93 -17.05
CA LYS A 79 7.88 3.85 -17.91
C LYS A 79 8.32 2.58 -17.15
N LEU A 80 8.76 2.70 -15.91
CA LEU A 80 9.17 1.55 -15.09
C LEU A 80 7.98 0.77 -14.52
N PHE A 81 6.83 1.44 -14.38
CA PHE A 81 5.67 0.94 -13.66
C PHE A 81 4.36 1.04 -14.47
N ASP A 82 4.44 1.02 -15.80
CA ASP A 82 3.28 1.23 -16.70
C ASP A 82 2.05 0.36 -16.36
N LYS A 83 2.24 -0.85 -15.81
CA LYS A 83 1.13 -1.72 -15.39
C LYS A 83 0.50 -1.39 -14.03
N LEU A 84 1.14 -0.59 -13.17
CA LEU A 84 0.54 -0.14 -11.89
C LEU A 84 -0.62 0.83 -12.10
N PHE A 85 -0.64 1.52 -13.24
CA PHE A 85 -1.50 2.68 -13.45
C PHE A 85 -2.98 2.35 -13.62
N ASP A 86 -3.29 1.22 -14.26
CA ASP A 86 -4.67 0.79 -14.42
C ASP A 86 -5.16 -0.02 -13.21
N THR A 87 -4.25 -0.48 -12.34
CA THR A 87 -4.56 -1.35 -11.21
C THR A 87 -5.41 -0.64 -10.18
N GLU A 88 -5.00 0.54 -9.69
CA GLU A 88 -5.76 1.24 -8.65
C GLU A 88 -7.13 1.73 -9.14
N PRO A 89 -7.27 2.38 -10.32
CA PRO A 89 -8.59 2.68 -10.86
C PRO A 89 -9.45 1.43 -11.05
N SER A 90 -8.88 0.32 -11.54
CA SER A 90 -9.62 -0.94 -11.68
C SER A 90 -10.03 -1.54 -10.33
N PHE A 91 -9.22 -1.40 -9.28
CA PHE A 91 -9.58 -1.80 -7.93
C PHE A 91 -10.85 -1.07 -7.48
N TYR A 92 -10.89 0.26 -7.58
CA TYR A 92 -12.04 1.04 -7.11
C TYR A 92 -13.26 0.97 -8.03
N ASN A 93 -13.08 0.80 -9.34
CA ASN A 93 -14.18 0.81 -10.32
C ASN A 93 -14.76 -0.57 -10.64
N LYS A 94 -13.98 -1.65 -10.46
CA LYS A 94 -14.39 -3.02 -10.80
C LYS A 94 -14.45 -3.93 -9.57
N TYR A 95 -13.37 -4.02 -8.81
CA TYR A 95 -13.29 -4.95 -7.67
C TYR A 95 -14.11 -4.48 -6.46
N LEU A 96 -13.94 -3.23 -6.03
CA LEU A 96 -14.55 -2.72 -4.81
C LEU A 96 -16.09 -2.79 -4.82
N PRO A 97 -16.80 -2.46 -5.93
CA PRO A 97 -18.25 -2.64 -5.99
C PRO A 97 -18.71 -4.08 -5.71
N GLU A 98 -18.03 -5.07 -6.29
CA GLU A 98 -18.35 -6.48 -6.05
C GLU A 98 -18.04 -6.90 -4.60
N ALA A 99 -16.91 -6.45 -4.07
CA ALA A 99 -16.54 -6.69 -2.68
C ALA A 99 -17.56 -6.10 -1.69
N LEU A 100 -18.05 -4.88 -1.95
CA LEU A 100 -19.07 -4.22 -1.13
C LEU A 100 -20.45 -4.86 -1.30
N ASN A 101 -20.78 -5.40 -2.48
CA ASN A 101 -22.02 -6.17 -2.66
C ASN A 101 -22.04 -7.45 -1.80
N ILE A 102 -20.86 -8.04 -1.55
CA ILE A 102 -20.71 -9.23 -0.71
C ILE A 102 -20.70 -8.88 0.79
N THR A 103 -19.99 -7.83 1.20
CA THR A 103 -19.69 -7.57 2.61
C THR A 103 -20.36 -6.34 3.21
N GLY A 104 -20.89 -5.45 2.38
CA GLY A 104 -21.45 -4.16 2.77
C GLY A 104 -20.43 -3.09 3.18
N ASN A 105 -19.23 -3.48 3.64
CA ASN A 105 -18.16 -2.54 3.97
C ASN A 105 -16.76 -3.15 3.82
N LEU A 106 -15.79 -2.28 3.55
CA LEU A 106 -14.37 -2.56 3.68
C LEU A 106 -13.67 -1.33 4.26
N ALA A 107 -12.50 -1.52 4.85
CA ALA A 107 -11.68 -0.46 5.43
C ALA A 107 -10.94 0.33 4.34
N VAL A 108 -11.65 0.85 3.35
CA VAL A 108 -11.12 1.67 2.23
C VAL A 108 -11.97 2.93 2.06
N PRO A 109 -11.45 4.00 1.43
CA PRO A 109 -12.26 5.17 1.09
C PRO A 109 -13.39 4.80 0.13
N LYS A 110 -14.53 5.48 0.26
CA LYS A 110 -15.54 5.50 -0.80
C LYS A 110 -14.96 6.13 -2.07
N SER A 111 -15.26 5.52 -3.21
CA SER A 111 -14.94 6.06 -4.53
C SER A 111 -16.18 6.66 -5.21
N PHE A 112 -15.92 7.56 -6.15
CA PHE A 112 -16.91 8.17 -7.04
C PHE A 112 -16.54 7.85 -8.48
N ILE A 113 -17.54 7.59 -9.33
CA ILE A 113 -17.31 7.23 -10.73
C ILE A 113 -16.70 8.42 -11.47
N SER A 114 -15.52 8.23 -12.04
CA SER A 114 -14.86 9.21 -12.90
C SER A 114 -15.25 9.01 -14.37
N PRO A 115 -15.48 10.07 -15.16
CA PRO A 115 -15.62 9.98 -16.61
C PRO A 115 -14.26 9.79 -17.33
N ILE A 116 -13.14 9.93 -16.60
CA ILE A 116 -11.77 9.76 -17.10
C ILE A 116 -11.18 8.51 -16.42
N PRO A 117 -10.91 7.42 -17.16
CA PRO A 117 -10.49 6.13 -16.57
C PRO A 117 -9.27 6.21 -15.65
N GLU A 118 -8.31 7.08 -15.96
CA GLU A 118 -7.04 7.24 -15.25
C GLU A 118 -7.14 8.18 -14.03
N VAL A 119 -8.32 8.76 -13.79
CA VAL A 119 -8.57 9.67 -12.67
C VAL A 119 -9.39 8.96 -11.61
N LEU A 120 -8.85 8.89 -10.40
CA LEU A 120 -9.53 8.33 -9.24
C LEU A 120 -10.11 9.45 -8.39
N VAL A 121 -11.38 9.32 -8.01
CA VAL A 121 -12.08 10.28 -7.14
C VAL A 121 -12.53 9.56 -5.88
N LEU A 122 -12.00 9.99 -4.74
CA LEU A 122 -12.24 9.40 -3.42
C LEU A 122 -12.88 10.41 -2.47
N GLU A 123 -13.56 9.91 -1.43
CA GLU A 123 -13.93 10.74 -0.29
C GLU A 123 -12.70 11.28 0.43
N ASP A 124 -12.78 12.52 0.93
CA ASP A 124 -11.70 13.11 1.72
C ASP A 124 -11.80 12.66 3.19
N LEU A 125 -11.07 11.61 3.53
CA LEU A 125 -11.06 11.02 4.88
C LEU A 125 -10.68 12.03 5.99
N LYS A 126 -10.03 13.13 5.66
CA LYS A 126 -9.70 14.19 6.63
C LYS A 126 -10.96 14.84 7.22
N GLU A 127 -12.02 15.00 6.43
CA GLU A 127 -13.30 15.54 6.91
C GLU A 127 -14.01 14.56 7.87
N GLU A 128 -13.66 13.26 7.80
CA GLU A 128 -14.15 12.22 8.71
C GLU A 128 -13.25 12.02 9.94
N GLY A 129 -12.25 12.88 10.13
CA GLY A 129 -11.34 12.86 11.29
C GLY A 129 -10.22 11.81 11.21
N TYR A 130 -9.98 11.21 10.04
CA TYR A 130 -8.82 10.36 9.84
C TYR A 130 -7.56 11.20 9.62
N VAL A 131 -6.43 10.72 10.12
CA VAL A 131 -5.12 11.34 9.95
C VAL A 131 -4.07 10.28 9.60
N MET A 132 -3.06 10.67 8.81
CA MET A 132 -1.89 9.81 8.58
C MET A 132 -1.05 9.76 9.85
N ALA A 133 -0.59 8.56 10.21
CA ALA A 133 0.34 8.39 11.31
C ALA A 133 1.76 8.83 10.90
N ASP A 134 2.56 9.24 11.88
CA ASP A 134 3.95 9.60 11.66
C ASP A 134 4.78 8.34 11.46
N ARG A 135 5.12 8.06 10.19
CA ARG A 135 5.93 6.89 9.81
C ARG A 135 7.30 6.84 10.50
N CYS A 136 7.87 7.96 10.94
CA CYS A 136 9.16 7.96 11.64
C CYS A 136 9.01 7.47 13.09
N LYS A 137 7.82 7.65 13.68
CA LYS A 137 7.49 7.13 15.03
C LYS A 137 7.06 5.67 15.01
N MET A 138 6.76 5.13 13.83
CA MET A 138 6.24 3.77 13.65
C MET A 138 4.90 3.57 14.38
N LEU A 139 4.33 2.38 14.22
CA LEU A 139 2.99 2.04 14.72
C LEU A 139 3.10 1.14 15.95
N ASP A 140 2.32 1.46 16.99
CA ASP A 140 2.16 0.60 18.15
C ASP A 140 1.24 -0.60 17.87
N PHE A 141 1.07 -1.45 18.89
CA PHE A 141 0.25 -2.64 18.79
C PHE A 141 -1.20 -2.36 18.39
N ASP A 142 -1.82 -1.29 18.90
CA ASP A 142 -3.22 -0.98 18.63
C ASP A 142 -3.42 -0.57 17.17
N HIS A 143 -2.48 0.19 16.60
CA HIS A 143 -2.47 0.49 15.16
C HIS A 143 -2.29 -0.79 14.33
N CYS A 144 -1.31 -1.62 14.68
CA CYS A 144 -1.05 -2.88 13.99
C CYS A 144 -2.28 -3.79 14.04
N LYS A 145 -2.94 -3.92 15.19
CA LYS A 145 -4.17 -4.69 15.33
C LYS A 145 -5.27 -4.24 14.36
N HIS A 146 -5.50 -2.93 14.23
CA HIS A 146 -6.49 -2.41 13.29
C HIS A 146 -6.13 -2.73 11.83
N PHE A 147 -4.86 -2.60 11.46
CA PHE A 147 -4.39 -3.02 10.14
C PHE A 147 -4.62 -4.52 9.90
N PHE A 148 -4.21 -5.39 10.83
CA PHE A 148 -4.34 -6.83 10.69
C PHE A 148 -5.81 -7.28 10.57
N VAL A 149 -6.72 -6.67 11.32
CA VAL A 149 -8.17 -6.93 11.19
C VAL A 149 -8.70 -6.44 9.84
N ALA A 150 -8.31 -5.25 9.40
CA ALA A 150 -8.70 -4.70 8.09
C ALA A 150 -8.20 -5.58 6.94
N SER A 151 -6.93 -5.99 6.97
CA SER A 151 -6.33 -6.89 5.99
C SER A 151 -6.96 -8.27 6.00
N ALA A 152 -7.22 -8.87 7.16
CA ALA A 152 -7.89 -10.18 7.24
C ALA A 152 -9.29 -10.15 6.61
N ASN A 153 -10.08 -9.10 6.89
CA ASN A 153 -11.39 -8.93 6.28
C ASN A 153 -11.30 -8.70 4.76
N PHE A 154 -10.37 -7.86 4.32
CA PHE A 154 -10.12 -7.63 2.89
C PHE A 154 -9.70 -8.92 2.17
N HIS A 155 -8.77 -9.68 2.76
CA HIS A 155 -8.29 -10.95 2.24
C HIS A 155 -9.41 -11.98 2.13
N ALA A 156 -10.22 -12.18 3.18
CA ALA A 156 -11.38 -13.09 3.13
C ALA A 156 -12.40 -12.67 2.06
N THR A 157 -12.64 -11.36 1.94
CA THR A 157 -13.54 -10.81 0.91
C THR A 157 -13.01 -11.09 -0.49
N SER A 158 -11.71 -11.00 -0.69
CA SER A 158 -11.09 -11.29 -1.99
C SER A 158 -11.24 -12.74 -2.43
N VAL A 159 -11.26 -13.69 -1.49
CA VAL A 159 -11.55 -15.10 -1.79
C VAL A 159 -12.98 -15.23 -2.32
N ALA A 160 -13.96 -14.66 -1.61
CA ALA A 160 -15.36 -14.66 -2.04
C ALA A 160 -15.59 -13.96 -3.40
N VAL A 161 -14.85 -12.87 -3.68
CA VAL A 161 -14.90 -12.21 -5.00
C VAL A 161 -14.27 -13.09 -6.06
N HIS A 162 -13.13 -13.75 -5.79
CA HIS A 162 -12.48 -14.66 -6.75
C HIS A 162 -13.34 -15.87 -7.08
N GLU A 163 -14.06 -16.45 -6.11
CA GLU A 163 -15.01 -17.56 -6.36
C GLU A 163 -16.14 -17.17 -7.34
N LYS A 164 -16.57 -15.90 -7.35
CA LYS A 164 -17.67 -15.41 -8.20
C LYS A 164 -17.21 -14.75 -9.50
N HIS A 165 -16.10 -14.02 -9.43
CA HIS A 165 -15.56 -13.14 -10.45
C HIS A 165 -14.03 -13.26 -10.52
N PRO A 166 -13.50 -14.45 -10.85
CA PRO A 166 -12.06 -14.70 -10.86
C PRO A 166 -11.32 -13.75 -11.80
N GLU A 167 -11.94 -13.37 -12.93
CA GLU A 167 -11.39 -12.46 -13.93
C GLU A 167 -11.05 -11.08 -13.36
N ILE A 168 -11.85 -10.57 -12.40
CA ILE A 168 -11.62 -9.26 -11.80
C ILE A 168 -10.35 -9.32 -10.95
N VAL A 169 -10.28 -10.30 -10.03
CA VAL A 169 -9.15 -10.47 -9.11
C VAL A 169 -7.85 -10.78 -9.88
N GLU A 170 -7.92 -11.65 -10.88
CA GLU A 170 -6.74 -12.03 -11.66
C GLU A 170 -6.23 -10.90 -12.55
N SER A 171 -7.11 -10.06 -13.08
CA SER A 171 -6.71 -8.93 -13.93
C SER A 171 -5.95 -7.84 -13.18
N ILE A 172 -6.26 -7.61 -11.90
CA ILE A 172 -5.63 -6.57 -11.06
C ILE A 172 -4.58 -7.13 -10.10
N GLY A 173 -4.52 -8.45 -9.92
CA GLY A 173 -3.59 -9.13 -9.01
C GLY A 173 -2.29 -9.58 -9.67
N VAL A 174 -1.91 -8.98 -10.80
CA VAL A 174 -0.67 -9.32 -11.52
C VAL A 174 0.51 -8.63 -10.86
N ASP A 175 1.54 -9.40 -10.51
CA ASP A 175 2.74 -8.86 -9.86
C ASP A 175 3.54 -7.96 -10.81
N PRO A 176 3.67 -6.66 -10.52
CA PRO A 176 4.36 -5.72 -11.39
C PRO A 176 5.90 -5.84 -11.33
N VAL A 177 6.45 -6.49 -10.30
CA VAL A 177 7.89 -6.51 -10.00
C VAL A 177 8.48 -7.92 -10.08
N TYR A 178 7.78 -8.94 -9.57
CA TYR A 178 8.29 -10.31 -9.48
C TYR A 178 7.70 -11.27 -10.53
N ALA A 179 6.75 -10.84 -11.37
CA ALA A 179 6.29 -11.67 -12.49
C ALA A 179 7.36 -11.76 -13.59
N ALA A 180 7.58 -12.97 -14.10
CA ALA A 180 8.65 -13.29 -15.06
C ALA A 180 8.60 -12.47 -16.37
N ASP A 181 7.42 -12.00 -16.76
CA ASP A 181 7.17 -11.33 -18.04
C ASP A 181 7.05 -9.80 -17.93
N LEU A 182 7.42 -9.23 -16.79
CA LEU A 182 7.16 -7.83 -16.46
C LEU A 182 8.44 -7.04 -16.24
N ALA A 183 8.63 -6.06 -17.12
CA ALA A 183 9.70 -5.05 -17.17
C ALA A 183 11.01 -5.50 -16.51
N LYS A 184 11.85 -6.24 -17.25
CA LYS A 184 13.20 -6.63 -16.83
C LYS A 184 13.98 -5.49 -16.15
N SER A 185 13.81 -4.25 -16.63
CA SER A 185 14.40 -3.05 -16.01
C SER A 185 13.93 -2.77 -14.58
N CYS A 186 12.65 -2.99 -14.25
CA CYS A 186 12.12 -2.82 -12.89
C CYS A 186 12.63 -3.91 -11.95
N ALA A 187 12.65 -5.17 -12.41
CA ALA A 187 13.21 -6.30 -11.68
C ALA A 187 14.72 -6.13 -11.42
N ASP A 188 15.49 -5.78 -12.45
CA ASP A 188 16.93 -5.53 -12.34
C ASP A 188 17.23 -4.38 -11.38
N LEU A 189 16.42 -3.33 -11.39
CA LEU A 189 16.54 -2.20 -10.47
C LEU A 189 16.31 -2.63 -9.01
N HIS A 190 15.20 -3.31 -8.73
CA HIS A 190 14.89 -3.79 -7.39
C HIS A 190 15.93 -4.80 -6.89
N LYS A 191 16.41 -5.68 -7.77
CA LYS A 191 17.52 -6.61 -7.46
C LYS A 191 18.77 -5.87 -7.06
N ALA A 192 19.19 -4.87 -7.84
CA ALA A 192 20.38 -4.07 -7.56
C ALA A 192 20.25 -3.28 -6.24
N MET A 193 19.09 -2.67 -6.01
CA MET A 193 18.80 -1.92 -4.78
C MET A 193 18.81 -2.83 -3.55
N MET A 194 18.15 -3.99 -3.62
CA MET A 194 18.12 -4.97 -2.54
C MET A 194 19.52 -5.46 -2.19
N MET A 195 20.33 -5.79 -3.21
CA MET A 195 21.71 -6.22 -3.02
C MET A 195 22.56 -5.12 -2.34
N LYS A 196 22.47 -3.87 -2.80
CA LYS A 196 23.19 -2.73 -2.18
C LYS A 196 22.76 -2.48 -0.72
N GLY A 197 21.47 -2.63 -0.41
CA GLY A 197 20.95 -2.50 0.95
C GLY A 197 21.50 -3.58 1.88
N LEU A 198 21.55 -4.82 1.43
CA LEU A 198 22.10 -5.95 2.20
C LEU A 198 23.59 -5.85 2.44
N LEU A 199 24.36 -5.42 1.43
CA LEU A 199 25.80 -5.18 1.59
C LEU A 199 26.06 -4.06 2.61
N CYS A 200 25.29 -2.96 2.53
CA CYS A 200 25.38 -1.88 3.51
C CYS A 200 25.06 -2.35 4.93
N MET A 201 23.99 -3.13 5.10
CA MET A 201 23.66 -3.76 6.38
C MET A 201 24.81 -4.62 6.91
N ALA A 202 25.42 -5.44 6.05
CA ALA A 202 26.52 -6.30 6.44
C ALA A 202 27.77 -5.51 6.87
N ASP A 203 28.13 -4.44 6.14
CA ASP A 203 29.23 -3.54 6.51
C ASP A 203 29.00 -2.93 7.91
N LYS A 204 27.76 -2.50 8.22
CA LYS A 204 27.39 -1.94 9.53
C LYS A 204 27.37 -2.99 10.65
N MET A 205 26.92 -4.21 10.33
CA MET A 205 26.98 -5.33 11.27
C MET A 205 28.43 -5.68 11.61
N GLU A 206 29.34 -5.67 10.63
CA GLU A 206 30.76 -5.97 10.84
C GLU A 206 31.44 -4.97 11.79
N SER A 207 31.05 -3.69 11.72
CA SER A 207 31.53 -2.65 12.64
C SER A 207 30.87 -2.66 14.02
N THR A 208 29.86 -3.51 14.24
CA THR A 208 29.09 -3.55 15.50
C THR A 208 29.32 -4.88 16.22
N GLU A 209 30.03 -4.86 17.35
CA GLU A 209 30.46 -6.06 18.10
C GLU A 209 29.31 -7.08 18.32
N LYS A 210 28.11 -6.59 18.67
CA LYS A 210 26.91 -7.42 18.90
C LYS A 210 26.47 -8.21 17.66
N TYR A 211 26.65 -7.66 16.46
CA TYR A 211 26.12 -8.20 15.21
C TYR A 211 27.19 -8.70 14.23
N GLN A 212 28.48 -8.49 14.54
CA GLN A 212 29.61 -8.83 13.67
C GLN A 212 29.56 -10.27 13.13
N LYS A 213 29.16 -11.23 13.97
CA LYS A 213 29.05 -12.65 13.60
C LYS A 213 28.03 -12.94 12.47
N TYR A 214 27.12 -12.02 12.16
CA TYR A 214 26.11 -12.17 11.11
C TYR A 214 26.51 -11.52 9.78
N ALA A 215 27.56 -10.66 9.75
CA ALA A 215 27.93 -9.90 8.57
C ALA A 215 28.26 -10.78 7.36
N GLU A 216 29.09 -11.81 7.55
CA GLU A 216 29.47 -12.73 6.47
C GLU A 216 28.26 -13.49 5.91
N MET A 217 27.33 -13.90 6.79
CA MET A 217 26.08 -14.54 6.38
C MET A 217 25.26 -13.61 5.48
N VAL A 218 25.04 -12.36 5.88
CA VAL A 218 24.29 -11.38 5.09
C VAL A 218 24.98 -11.09 3.74
N ARG A 219 26.31 -10.90 3.72
CA ARG A 219 27.08 -10.74 2.47
C ARG A 219 26.87 -11.90 1.52
N LYS A 220 26.91 -13.14 2.03
CA LYS A 220 26.72 -14.35 1.21
C LYS A 220 25.32 -14.45 0.61
N TYR A 221 24.29 -14.02 1.34
CA TYR A 221 22.91 -14.04 0.84
C TYR A 221 22.60 -12.92 -0.15
N ALA A 222 23.32 -11.79 -0.11
CA ALA A 222 23.04 -10.61 -0.93
C ALA A 222 22.91 -10.90 -2.44
N SER A 223 23.66 -11.87 -2.96
CA SER A 223 23.66 -12.25 -4.38
C SER A 223 22.54 -13.20 -4.80
N SER A 224 21.88 -13.88 -3.86
CA SER A 224 20.89 -14.95 -4.12
C SER A 224 19.52 -14.71 -3.46
N ILE A 225 19.39 -13.65 -2.67
CA ILE A 225 18.17 -13.32 -1.94
C ILE A 225 17.04 -12.85 -2.85
N TRP A 226 17.38 -12.26 -4.00
CA TRP A 226 16.41 -11.81 -4.98
C TRP A 226 15.57 -12.98 -5.49
N GLU A 227 16.22 -14.05 -5.93
CA GLU A 227 15.55 -15.25 -6.44
C GLU A 227 14.66 -15.89 -5.37
N LYS A 228 15.10 -15.87 -4.10
CA LYS A 228 14.28 -16.33 -2.98
C LYS A 228 13.05 -15.46 -2.77
N VAL A 229 13.20 -14.13 -2.80
CA VAL A 229 12.08 -13.20 -2.66
C VAL A 229 11.08 -13.37 -3.82
N VAL A 230 11.56 -13.52 -5.06
CA VAL A 230 10.70 -13.79 -6.22
C VAL A 230 9.90 -15.07 -6.02
N GLU A 231 10.52 -16.15 -5.55
CA GLU A 231 9.84 -17.42 -5.30
C GLU A 231 8.71 -17.28 -4.27
N LEU A 232 8.95 -16.53 -3.19
CA LEU A 232 7.99 -16.31 -2.10
C LEU A 232 6.76 -15.49 -2.54
N HIS A 233 6.84 -14.78 -3.66
CA HIS A 233 5.74 -13.99 -4.21
C HIS A 233 4.87 -14.78 -5.21
N LYS A 234 5.26 -16.00 -5.55
CA LYS A 234 4.41 -16.89 -6.35
C LYS A 234 3.13 -17.26 -5.60
N ARG A 235 2.12 -17.62 -6.38
CA ARG A 235 0.85 -18.14 -5.85
C ARG A 235 1.11 -19.45 -5.09
N ASN A 236 0.37 -19.64 -4.01
CA ASN A 236 0.40 -20.86 -3.20
C ASN A 236 -0.75 -21.78 -3.63
N ASP A 237 -0.58 -23.10 -3.56
CA ASP A 237 -1.64 -24.06 -3.85
C ASP A 237 -2.74 -24.10 -2.77
N LYS A 238 -2.48 -23.55 -1.59
CA LYS A 238 -3.38 -23.63 -0.41
C LYS A 238 -4.38 -22.46 -0.32
N LEU A 239 -3.87 -21.23 -0.25
CA LEU A 239 -4.68 -20.02 -0.09
C LEU A 239 -3.99 -18.84 -0.77
N ASN A 240 -4.70 -18.23 -1.73
CA ASN A 240 -4.33 -16.95 -2.31
C ASN A 240 -5.41 -15.93 -2.03
N VAL A 241 -4.98 -14.69 -1.86
CA VAL A 241 -5.85 -13.56 -1.60
C VAL A 241 -5.38 -12.39 -2.44
N LEU A 242 -6.30 -11.47 -2.74
CA LEU A 242 -5.92 -10.17 -3.23
C LEU A 242 -5.39 -9.35 -2.04
N GLN A 243 -4.12 -8.97 -2.09
CA GLN A 243 -3.46 -8.17 -1.05
C GLN A 243 -3.21 -6.76 -1.56
N GLN A 244 -3.17 -5.79 -0.63
CA GLN A 244 -2.79 -4.40 -0.93
C GLN A 244 -1.35 -4.32 -1.47
N ALA A 245 -0.46 -5.22 -1.01
CA ALA A 245 0.91 -5.45 -1.50
C ALA A 245 1.91 -4.28 -1.40
N ASP A 246 1.48 -3.11 -0.94
CA ASP A 246 2.33 -2.02 -0.46
C ASP A 246 1.85 -1.45 0.91
N PRO A 247 1.66 -2.30 1.96
CA PRO A 247 1.17 -1.83 3.24
C PRO A 247 2.31 -1.19 4.07
N TRP A 248 2.46 0.12 3.96
CA TRP A 248 3.31 0.93 4.84
C TRP A 248 2.54 2.14 5.37
N THR A 249 3.06 2.76 6.44
CA THR A 249 2.33 3.75 7.25
C THR A 249 1.62 4.87 6.46
N PRO A 250 2.23 5.52 5.44
CA PRO A 250 1.56 6.56 4.63
C PRO A 250 0.44 6.07 3.72
N ASN A 251 0.37 4.77 3.44
CA ASN A 251 -0.74 4.16 2.71
C ASN A 251 -1.90 3.79 3.65
N MET A 252 -1.93 4.38 4.85
CA MET A 252 -2.98 4.18 5.84
C MET A 252 -3.34 5.50 6.51
N MET A 253 -4.62 5.66 6.82
CA MET A 253 -5.09 6.71 7.72
C MET A 253 -5.84 6.12 8.90
N PHE A 254 -5.60 6.65 10.08
CA PHE A 254 -6.17 6.19 11.33
C PHE A 254 -7.09 7.24 11.92
N LYS A 255 -8.13 6.78 12.62
CA LYS A 255 -9.02 7.63 13.40
C LYS A 255 -8.81 7.36 14.88
N TYR A 256 -8.88 8.41 15.68
CA TYR A 256 -8.60 8.37 17.11
C TYR A 256 -9.81 8.87 17.90
N ASP A 257 -10.01 8.33 19.09
CA ASP A 257 -10.95 8.90 20.05
C ASP A 257 -10.34 10.09 20.81
N GLU A 258 -11.12 10.69 21.72
CA GLU A 258 -10.71 11.84 22.53
C GLU A 258 -9.52 11.54 23.46
N THR A 259 -9.24 10.27 23.74
CA THR A 259 -8.10 9.84 24.57
C THR A 259 -6.83 9.60 23.76
N GLY A 260 -6.92 9.70 22.42
CA GLY A 260 -5.82 9.41 21.50
C GLY A 260 -5.68 7.92 21.16
N LYS A 261 -6.68 7.08 21.49
CA LYS A 261 -6.67 5.66 21.12
C LYS A 261 -7.18 5.47 19.71
N VAL A 262 -6.53 4.60 18.94
CA VAL A 262 -6.97 4.22 17.59
C VAL A 262 -8.32 3.50 17.65
N THR A 263 -9.24 3.93 16.80
CA THR A 263 -10.59 3.36 16.68
C THR A 263 -10.92 2.80 15.30
N SER A 264 -10.17 3.20 14.27
CA SER A 264 -10.41 2.75 12.89
C SER A 264 -9.18 2.99 12.02
N VAL A 265 -9.07 2.22 10.94
CA VAL A 265 -8.10 2.40 9.88
C VAL A 265 -8.81 2.46 8.52
N ARG A 266 -8.20 3.17 7.58
CA ARG A 266 -8.50 3.11 6.15
C ARG A 266 -7.22 2.83 5.39
N LEU A 267 -7.25 1.74 4.62
CA LEU A 267 -6.18 1.36 3.71
C LEU A 267 -6.33 2.18 2.43
N LEU A 268 -5.21 2.74 1.98
CA LEU A 268 -5.10 3.56 0.79
C LEU A 268 -4.14 2.88 -0.20
N ASP A 269 -4.10 3.43 -1.41
CA ASP A 269 -3.14 3.09 -2.44
C ASP A 269 -3.06 1.59 -2.78
N PHE A 270 -3.93 1.20 -3.71
CA PHE A 270 -4.04 -0.17 -4.20
C PHE A 270 -3.30 -0.38 -5.53
N GLN A 271 -2.36 0.51 -5.90
CA GLN A 271 -1.65 0.43 -7.18
C GLN A 271 -0.81 -0.84 -7.32
N ALA A 272 -0.27 -1.35 -6.21
CA ALA A 272 0.63 -2.51 -6.17
C ALA A 272 -0.09 -3.84 -5.89
N THR A 273 -1.42 -3.84 -5.89
CA THR A 273 -2.25 -4.99 -5.54
C THR A 273 -1.79 -6.29 -6.21
N ARG A 274 -1.77 -7.40 -5.46
CA ARG A 274 -1.26 -8.69 -5.93
C ARG A 274 -2.16 -9.84 -5.51
N TYR A 275 -2.31 -10.85 -6.37
CA TYR A 275 -3.01 -12.09 -6.02
C TYR A 275 -2.01 -13.21 -5.71
N SER A 276 -1.79 -13.50 -4.43
CA SER A 276 -0.84 -14.50 -3.95
C SER A 276 -1.09 -14.85 -2.47
N SER A 277 -0.13 -15.50 -1.80
CA SER A 277 -0.18 -15.73 -0.34
C SER A 277 -0.46 -14.44 0.45
N PRO A 278 -1.30 -14.50 1.51
CA PRO A 278 -1.63 -13.33 2.33
C PRO A 278 -0.46 -12.77 3.16
N LEU A 279 0.57 -13.57 3.41
CA LEU A 279 1.50 -13.31 4.51
C LEU A 279 2.63 -12.34 4.13
N CYS A 280 3.02 -12.27 2.86
CA CYS A 280 4.09 -11.36 2.40
C CYS A 280 3.78 -9.89 2.73
N SER A 281 2.55 -9.43 2.49
CA SER A 281 2.10 -8.08 2.86
C SER A 281 2.17 -7.82 4.36
N LEU A 282 1.72 -8.78 5.18
CA LEU A 282 1.69 -8.62 6.64
C LEU A 282 3.10 -8.52 7.20
N VAL A 283 4.01 -9.35 6.70
CA VAL A 283 5.42 -9.32 7.05
C VAL A 283 6.06 -8.01 6.58
N PHE A 284 5.82 -7.59 5.34
CA PHE A 284 6.30 -6.29 4.86
C PHE A 284 5.85 -5.13 5.77
N PHE A 285 4.57 -5.10 6.15
CA PHE A 285 4.04 -4.09 7.08
C PHE A 285 4.74 -4.13 8.45
N LEU A 286 4.86 -5.30 9.06
CA LEU A 286 5.49 -5.45 10.37
C LEU A 286 6.93 -4.92 10.39
N TRP A 287 7.72 -5.26 9.37
CA TRP A 287 9.13 -4.89 9.33
C TRP A 287 9.40 -3.48 8.81
N THR A 288 8.41 -2.82 8.21
CA THR A 288 8.55 -1.43 7.73
C THR A 288 7.83 -0.40 8.59
N SER A 289 6.80 -0.80 9.33
CA SER A 289 5.86 0.12 9.98
C SER A 289 5.55 -0.17 11.45
N ALA A 290 5.60 -1.42 11.92
CA ALA A 290 5.36 -1.71 13.34
C ALA A 290 6.59 -1.35 14.19
N ASN A 291 6.42 -0.77 15.38
CA ASN A 291 7.54 -0.36 16.23
C ASN A 291 8.33 -1.57 16.80
N HIS A 292 9.46 -1.30 17.47
CA HIS A 292 10.32 -2.35 17.99
C HIS A 292 9.64 -3.23 19.05
N GLU A 293 8.82 -2.65 19.95
CA GLU A 293 8.10 -3.43 20.98
C GLU A 293 7.19 -4.48 20.33
N VAL A 294 6.47 -4.10 19.27
CA VAL A 294 5.55 -5.01 18.58
C VAL A 294 6.31 -6.14 17.91
N ARG A 295 7.41 -5.81 17.21
CA ARG A 295 8.25 -6.80 16.52
C ARG A 295 8.93 -7.77 17.47
N GLU A 296 9.31 -7.31 18.65
CA GLU A 296 10.02 -8.15 19.63
C GLU A 296 9.05 -9.01 20.45
N ASN A 297 7.90 -8.46 20.88
CA ASN A 297 7.11 -9.06 21.94
C ASN A 297 5.67 -9.43 21.56
N ARG A 298 5.14 -8.93 20.43
CA ARG A 298 3.67 -8.98 20.17
C ARG A 298 3.28 -9.57 18.81
N LEU A 299 4.23 -10.16 18.08
CA LEU A 299 3.97 -10.74 16.74
C LEU A 299 2.96 -11.88 16.78
N GLU A 300 3.10 -12.80 17.73
CA GLU A 300 2.22 -13.98 17.85
C GLU A 300 0.76 -13.58 18.10
N GLU A 301 0.54 -12.55 18.92
CA GLU A 301 -0.80 -11.99 19.16
C GLU A 301 -1.42 -11.41 17.88
N LEU A 302 -0.65 -10.70 17.06
CA LEU A 302 -1.12 -10.19 15.77
C LEU A 302 -1.44 -11.33 14.79
N TYR A 303 -0.66 -12.41 14.82
CA TYR A 303 -0.90 -13.59 13.99
C TYR A 303 -2.17 -14.34 14.40
N HIS A 304 -2.45 -14.46 15.70
CA HIS A 304 -3.72 -15.00 16.17
C HIS A 304 -4.90 -14.12 15.72
N ILE A 305 -4.81 -12.81 15.94
CA ILE A 305 -5.84 -11.86 15.51
C ILE A 305 -6.13 -11.99 14.01
N TYR A 306 -5.08 -12.08 13.20
CA TYR A 306 -5.21 -12.28 11.76
C TYR A 306 -5.94 -13.58 11.41
N CYS A 307 -5.43 -14.69 11.94
CA CYS A 307 -5.89 -16.04 11.62
C CYS A 307 -7.37 -16.21 12.01
N ASP A 308 -7.72 -15.77 13.22
CA ASP A 308 -9.08 -15.86 13.74
C ASP A 308 -10.04 -14.97 12.93
N THR A 309 -9.64 -13.72 12.65
CA THR A 309 -10.46 -12.78 11.87
C THR A 309 -10.69 -13.30 10.44
N LEU A 310 -9.63 -13.78 9.79
CA LEU A 310 -9.68 -14.30 8.43
C LEU A 310 -10.62 -15.50 8.34
N ASN A 311 -10.43 -16.50 9.20
CA ASN A 311 -11.23 -17.72 9.17
C ASN A 311 -12.69 -17.47 9.56
N ALA A 312 -12.95 -16.60 10.54
CA ALA A 312 -14.31 -16.20 10.90
C ALA A 312 -15.02 -15.53 9.71
N LYS A 313 -14.32 -14.64 9.00
CA LYS A 313 -14.88 -13.96 7.82
C LYS A 313 -15.08 -14.91 6.65
N LEU A 314 -14.13 -15.82 6.38
CA LEU A 314 -14.29 -16.85 5.35
C LEU A 314 -15.49 -17.77 5.65
N GLN A 315 -15.71 -18.13 6.91
CA GLN A 315 -16.88 -18.89 7.34
C GLN A 315 -18.18 -18.10 7.15
N GLU A 316 -18.21 -16.82 7.54
CA GLU A 316 -19.36 -15.92 7.31
C GLU A 316 -19.72 -15.84 5.80
N LEU A 317 -18.70 -15.75 4.95
CA LEU A 317 -18.82 -15.67 3.49
C LEU A 317 -19.05 -17.03 2.82
N LYS A 318 -19.01 -18.13 3.58
CA LYS A 318 -19.18 -19.51 3.11
C LYS A 318 -18.12 -19.99 2.12
N CYS A 319 -16.93 -19.38 2.15
CA CYS A 319 -15.77 -19.87 1.40
C CYS A 319 -15.21 -21.14 2.07
N SER A 320 -14.55 -22.00 1.29
CA SER A 320 -14.05 -23.30 1.78
C SER A 320 -12.65 -23.22 2.38
N GLU A 321 -11.87 -22.23 1.96
CA GLU A 321 -10.47 -22.00 2.29
C GLU A 321 -10.30 -21.72 3.78
N ARG A 322 -9.22 -22.21 4.39
CA ARG A 322 -8.88 -21.95 5.79
C ARG A 322 -7.37 -21.81 5.93
N LEU A 323 -6.95 -21.07 6.94
CA LEU A 323 -5.56 -20.97 7.36
C LEU A 323 -5.46 -21.46 8.80
N SER A 324 -4.76 -22.57 9.06
CA SER A 324 -4.49 -22.95 10.46
C SER A 324 -3.38 -22.07 11.03
N PHE A 325 -3.36 -21.93 12.36
CA PHE A 325 -2.32 -21.15 13.02
C PHE A 325 -0.93 -21.79 12.85
N GLU A 326 -0.85 -23.12 12.87
CA GLU A 326 0.37 -23.87 12.61
C GLU A 326 0.89 -23.60 11.19
N GLN A 327 0.02 -23.65 10.18
CA GLN A 327 0.39 -23.34 8.81
C GLN A 327 0.88 -21.90 8.66
N LEU A 328 0.22 -20.95 9.32
CA LEU A 328 0.64 -19.55 9.32
C LEU A 328 2.07 -19.43 9.86
N LEU A 329 2.38 -20.05 11.00
CA LEU A 329 3.73 -19.99 11.59
C LEU A 329 4.79 -20.65 10.71
N GLU A 330 4.46 -21.77 10.05
CA GLU A 330 5.34 -22.41 9.08
C GLU A 330 5.63 -21.50 7.89
N ASP A 331 4.60 -20.90 7.30
CA ASP A 331 4.73 -20.02 6.14
C ASP A 331 5.50 -18.74 6.51
N ILE A 332 5.30 -18.17 7.71
CA ILE A 332 6.09 -17.02 8.17
C ILE A 332 7.58 -17.36 8.29
N LYS A 333 7.94 -18.56 8.74
CA LYS A 333 9.35 -18.99 8.80
C LYS A 333 9.96 -19.02 7.40
N LEU A 334 9.21 -19.46 6.38
CA LEU A 334 9.66 -19.46 4.98
C LEU A 334 9.92 -18.04 4.45
N LEU A 335 9.26 -17.02 5.03
CA LEU A 335 9.45 -15.61 4.66
C LEU A 335 10.71 -14.96 5.23
N SER A 336 11.54 -15.66 6.01
CA SER A 336 12.78 -15.12 6.58
C SER A 336 13.69 -14.40 5.57
N PRO A 337 13.89 -14.88 4.32
CA PRO A 337 14.64 -14.14 3.31
C PRO A 337 14.00 -12.81 2.93
N ALA A 338 12.66 -12.77 2.82
CA ALA A 338 11.94 -11.53 2.54
C ALA A 338 12.04 -10.54 3.71
N ILE A 339 11.96 -11.02 4.95
CA ILE A 339 12.16 -10.20 6.15
C ILE A 339 13.52 -9.52 6.13
N LEU A 340 14.58 -10.28 5.87
CA LEU A 340 15.93 -9.74 5.79
C LEU A 340 16.06 -8.72 4.65
N ALA A 341 15.49 -9.02 3.48
CA ALA A 341 15.46 -8.09 2.36
C ALA A 341 14.71 -6.79 2.70
N PHE A 342 13.52 -6.86 3.29
CA PHE A 342 12.72 -5.69 3.66
C PHE A 342 13.41 -4.83 4.71
N SER A 343 14.03 -5.46 5.70
CA SER A 343 14.80 -4.79 6.75
C SER A 343 16.05 -4.11 6.21
N ALA A 344 16.64 -4.63 5.12
CA ALA A 344 17.86 -4.07 4.55
C ALA A 344 17.62 -3.00 3.49
N TYR A 345 16.55 -3.18 2.71
CA TYR A 345 16.20 -2.36 1.56
C TYR A 345 15.19 -1.28 1.94
N PHE A 346 14.02 -1.66 2.42
CA PHE A 346 12.91 -0.73 2.61
C PHE A 346 13.04 0.03 3.94
N PHE A 347 13.18 -0.70 5.05
CA PHE A 347 13.09 -0.12 6.39
C PHE A 347 13.99 1.11 6.63
N PRO A 348 15.29 1.11 6.26
CA PRO A 348 16.16 2.28 6.44
C PRO A 348 15.69 3.50 5.63
N SER A 349 15.11 3.25 4.46
CA SER A 349 14.66 4.32 3.57
C SER A 349 13.28 4.89 3.93
N LEU A 350 12.42 4.07 4.52
CA LEU A 350 11.03 4.43 4.84
C LEU A 350 10.87 5.09 6.21
N THR A 351 11.86 4.97 7.10
CA THR A 351 11.82 5.53 8.46
C THR A 351 12.50 6.89 8.60
N ARG A 352 13.18 7.39 7.55
CA ARG A 352 13.85 8.69 7.58
C ARG A 352 12.94 9.88 7.41
N PRO A 353 13.14 11.02 8.10
CA PRO A 353 12.29 12.21 7.92
C PRO A 353 12.11 12.66 6.46
N GLN A 354 13.16 12.54 5.64
CA GLN A 354 13.09 12.79 4.20
C GLN A 354 13.30 11.50 3.42
N VAL A 355 12.32 11.15 2.58
CA VAL A 355 12.43 10.02 1.66
C VAL A 355 13.09 10.49 0.38
N MET A 356 14.24 9.91 0.04
CA MET A 356 14.89 10.15 -1.24
C MET A 356 14.00 9.65 -2.39
N SER A 357 13.81 10.47 -3.42
CA SER A 357 13.03 10.09 -4.60
C SER A 357 13.68 8.94 -5.36
N VAL A 358 12.91 8.19 -6.13
CA VAL A 358 13.44 7.10 -6.96
C VAL A 358 14.47 7.64 -7.96
N GLU A 359 14.23 8.81 -8.57
CA GLU A 359 15.17 9.45 -9.49
C GLU A 359 16.49 9.84 -8.82
N GLN A 360 16.43 10.33 -7.57
CA GLN A 360 17.64 10.64 -6.82
C GLN A 360 18.44 9.36 -6.53
N ARG A 361 17.78 8.27 -6.14
CA ARG A 361 18.44 6.97 -5.93
C ARG A 361 19.06 6.44 -7.22
N LEU A 362 18.33 6.53 -8.33
CA LEU A 362 18.83 6.10 -9.64
C LEU A 362 20.11 6.86 -10.02
N LYS A 363 20.13 8.19 -9.85
CA LYS A 363 21.33 9.01 -10.12
C LYS A 363 22.53 8.63 -9.24
N MET A 364 22.30 8.26 -7.98
CA MET A 364 23.38 7.76 -7.10
C MET A 364 23.90 6.40 -7.57
N ILE A 365 22.99 5.49 -7.96
CA ILE A 365 23.36 4.17 -8.48
C ILE A 365 24.16 4.30 -9.77
N GLU A 366 23.78 5.20 -10.68
CA GLU A 366 24.53 5.51 -11.92
C GLU A 366 25.95 6.02 -11.63
N ARG A 367 26.17 6.69 -10.49
CA ARG A 367 27.49 7.15 -10.03
C ARG A 367 28.26 6.10 -9.23
N ASN A 368 27.73 4.88 -9.14
CA ASN A 368 28.24 3.78 -8.32
C ASN A 368 28.27 4.08 -6.80
N GLU A 369 27.50 5.07 -6.35
CA GLU A 369 27.29 5.34 -4.92
C GLU A 369 26.32 4.31 -4.32
N ASN A 370 26.36 4.13 -3.00
CA ASN A 370 25.37 3.33 -2.29
C ASN A 370 24.36 4.26 -1.58
N PRO A 371 23.11 4.40 -2.10
CA PRO A 371 22.13 5.30 -1.50
C PRO A 371 21.70 4.88 -0.09
N TYR A 372 22.04 3.66 0.34
CA TYR A 372 21.75 3.17 1.69
C TYR A 372 22.75 3.64 2.73
N GLU A 373 23.96 4.06 2.39
CA GLU A 373 24.89 4.61 3.39
C GLU A 373 24.28 5.81 4.11
N LEU A 374 23.52 6.61 3.37
CA LEU A 374 22.68 7.68 3.89
C LEU A 374 21.40 7.15 4.53
N ASN A 375 21.27 5.91 4.97
CA ASN A 375 20.08 5.43 5.69
C ASN A 375 20.45 4.69 6.98
N TYR A 376 21.67 4.17 7.08
CA TYR A 376 22.21 3.50 8.27
C TYR A 376 23.05 4.47 9.10
N ASP A 377 22.38 5.39 9.81
CA ASP A 377 23.03 6.25 10.80
C ASP A 377 23.23 5.53 12.15
N ASP A 378 23.92 6.21 13.07
CA ASP A 378 24.24 5.66 14.40
C ASP A 378 22.99 5.43 15.26
N GLU A 379 21.88 6.13 14.99
CA GLU A 379 20.61 5.92 15.69
C GLU A 379 19.95 4.63 15.23
N TYR A 380 19.92 4.38 13.91
CA TYR A 380 19.43 3.14 13.33
C TYR A 380 20.24 1.91 13.78
N CYS A 381 21.56 2.05 13.94
CA CYS A 381 22.45 0.93 14.28
C CYS A 381 22.42 0.55 15.78
N LYS A 382 21.93 1.44 16.65
CA LYS A 382 21.71 1.17 18.08
C LYS A 382 20.45 0.33 18.28
#